data_AF-A0AAD0YUA9-F1
#
_entry.id   AF-A0AAD0YUA9-F1
#
_cell.length_a   1.000
_cell.length_b   1.000
_cell.length_c   1.000
_cell.angle_alpha   90.00
_cell.angle_beta   90.00
_cell.angle_gamma   90.00
#
_symmetry.space_group_name_H-M   'P 1'
#
loop_
_entity.id
_entity.type
_entity.pdbx_description
1 polymer ?
#
loop_
_entity_poly.entity_id
_entity_poly.type
_entity_poly.pdbx_seq_one_letter_code
_entity_poly.pdbx_strand_id
1 'polypeptide(L)' 'MPLNDIQFIQNVVDLQTEMEGQIDRTAAKQKYAEKLLQLIKAYLKSGTVTITGTSNQGAFTGTGQIS' A
#
# COMPACT_ATOMS: atom_id res chain seq x y z
N MET A 1 4.15 11.56 -6.28
CA MET A 1 2.84 11.13 -6.81
C MET A 1 1.94 10.72 -5.66
N PRO A 2 0.61 10.77 -5.82
CA PRO A 2 -0.31 10.25 -4.82
C PRO A 2 -0.16 8.72 -4.71
N LEU A 3 -0.36 8.21 -3.50
CA LEU A 3 -0.46 6.78 -3.26
C LEU A 3 -1.74 6.24 -3.93
N ASN A 4 -1.83 4.92 -4.16
CA ASN A 4 -3.01 4.33 -4.81
C ASN A 4 -4.17 4.13 -3.82
N ASP A 5 -4.82 5.23 -3.44
CA ASP A 5 -5.90 5.26 -2.45
C ASP A 5 -7.09 4.40 -2.86
N ILE A 6 -7.46 4.44 -4.15
CA ILE A 6 -8.60 3.70 -4.71
C ILE A 6 -8.39 2.20 -4.53
N GLN A 7 -7.21 1.69 -4.90
CA GLN A 7 -6.89 0.27 -4.75
C GLN A 7 -6.82 -0.14 -3.28
N PHE A 8 -6.24 0.71 -2.42
CA PHE A 8 -6.16 0.41 -0.99
C PHE A 8 -7.56 0.28 -0.36
N ILE A 9 -8.46 1.22 -0.65
CA ILE A 9 -9.85 1.20 -0.15
C ILE A 9 -10.56 -0.07 -0.61
N GLN A 10 -10.47 -0.40 -1.91
CA GLN A 10 -11.10 -1.62 -2.43
C GLN A 10 -10.58 -2.87 -1.72
N ASN A 11 -9.27 -3.00 -1.55
CA ASN A 11 -8.68 -4.15 -0.88
C ASN A 11 -9.10 -4.26 0.60
N VAL A 12 -9.31 -3.13 1.29
CA VAL A 12 -9.82 -3.14 2.67
C VAL A 12 -11.28 -3.57 2.74
N VAL A 13 -12.11 -3.14 1.79
CA VAL A 13 -13.50 -3.61 1.68
C VAL A 13 -13.55 -5.12 1.43
N ASP A 14 -12.76 -5.62 0.47
CA ASP A 14 -12.68 -7.05 0.17
C ASP A 14 -12.21 -7.86 1.40
N LEU A 15 -11.25 -7.33 2.17
CA LEU A 15 -10.81 -7.93 3.42
C LEU A 15 -11.93 -7.98 4.47
N GLN A 16 -12.74 -6.93 4.60
CA GLN A 16 -13.89 -6.94 5.52
C GLN A 16 -14.91 -8.00 5.11
N THR A 17 -15.25 -8.08 3.82
CA THR A 17 -16.14 -9.13 3.29
C THR A 17 -15.58 -10.54 3.54
N GLU A 18 -14.26 -10.76 3.40
CA GLU A 18 -13.63 -12.04 3.74
C GLU A 18 -13.82 -12.40 5.24
N MET A 19 -13.79 -11.41 6.12
CA MET A 19 -13.91 -11.63 7.57
C MET A 19 -15.36 -11.91 8.02
N GLU A 20 -16.37 -11.43 7.30
CA GLU A 20 -17.78 -11.71 7.59
C GLU A 20 -18.10 -13.21 7.57
N GLY A 21 -17.40 -13.98 6.74
CA GLY A 21 -17.56 -15.44 6.66
C GLY A 21 -16.86 -16.23 7.77
N GLN A 22 -16.14 -15.57 8.70
CA GLN A 22 -15.37 -16.26 9.74
C GLN A 22 -16.21 -16.55 10.99
N ILE A 23 -16.26 -17.82 11.40
CA ILE A 23 -17.01 -18.29 12.57
C ILE A 23 -16.23 -18.01 13.87
N ASP A 24 -14.91 -18.21 13.84
CA ASP A 24 -14.02 -17.91 14.97
C ASP A 24 -13.63 -16.43 14.95
N ARG A 25 -14.32 -15.64 15.77
CA ARG A 25 -14.08 -14.20 15.91
C ARG A 25 -12.70 -13.85 16.45
N THR A 26 -12.08 -14.72 17.25
CA THR A 26 -10.77 -14.44 17.84
C THR A 26 -9.68 -14.64 16.80
N ALA A 27 -9.72 -15.75 16.07
CA ALA A 27 -8.82 -15.99 14.94
C ALA A 27 -9.03 -14.96 13.81
N ALA A 28 -10.27 -14.58 13.53
CA ALA A 28 -10.60 -13.58 12.51
C ALA A 28 -9.98 -12.21 12.80
N LYS A 29 -9.97 -11.76 14.06
CA LYS A 29 -9.34 -10.48 14.45
C LYS A 29 -7.84 -10.47 14.19
N GLN A 30 -7.15 -11.56 14.55
CA GLN A 30 -5.72 -11.70 14.31
C GLN A 30 -5.43 -11.71 12.80
N LYS A 31 -6.17 -12.52 12.04
CA LYS A 31 -6.05 -12.62 10.58
C LYS A 31 -6.33 -11.29 9.88
N TYR A 32 -7.34 -10.56 10.33
CA TYR A 32 -7.64 -9.22 9.83
C TYR A 32 -6.48 -8.25 10.07
N ALA A 33 -5.92 -8.22 11.27
CA ALA A 33 -4.80 -7.34 11.60
C ALA A 33 -3.55 -7.63 10.74
N GLU A 34 -3.22 -8.90 10.55
CA GLU A 34 -2.10 -9.33 9.72
C GLU A 34 -2.28 -8.94 8.25
N LYS A 35 -3.47 -9.18 7.69
CA LYS A 35 -3.79 -8.81 6.31
C LYS A 35 -3.84 -7.30 6.11
N LEU A 36 -4.42 -6.56 7.05
CA LEU A 36 -4.44 -5.10 7.01
C LEU A 36 -3.02 -4.52 7.01
N LEU A 37 -2.11 -5.06 7.82
CA LEU A 37 -0.70 -4.65 7.82
C LEU A 37 -0.05 -4.88 6.44
N GLN A 38 -0.34 -6.00 5.78
CA GLN A 38 0.17 -6.24 4.42
C GLN A 38 -0.38 -5.24 3.40
N LEU A 39 -1.67 -4.91 3.47
CA LEU A 39 -2.29 -3.90 2.61
C LEU A 39 -1.67 -2.51 2.81
N ILE A 40 -1.41 -2.11 4.06
CA ILE A 40 -0.74 -0.84 4.38
C ILE A 40 0.68 -0.82 3.79
N LYS A 41 1.44 -1.92 3.92
CA LYS A 41 2.78 -2.02 3.32
C LYS A 41 2.71 -1.90 1.80
N ALA A 42 1.78 -2.59 1.14
CA ALA A 42 1.60 -2.50 -0.31
C ALA A 42 1.21 -1.08 -0.75
N TYR A 43 0.32 -0.43 0.01
CA TYR A 43 -0.08 0.95 -0.23
C TYR A 43 1.11 1.92 -0.16
N LEU A 44 1.96 1.82 0.87
CA LEU A 44 3.17 2.63 0.97
C LEU A 44 4.14 2.39 -0.20
N LYS A 45 4.28 1.13 -0.65
CA LYS A 45 5.10 0.77 -1.81
C LYS A 45 4.54 1.23 -3.16
N SER A 46 3.24 1.57 -3.22
CA SER A 46 2.63 2.10 -4.45
C SER A 46 3.11 3.51 -4.81
N GLY A 47 3.70 4.22 -3.84
CA GLY A 47 4.22 5.57 -4.07
C GLY A 47 5.47 5.57 -4.94
N THR A 48 5.46 6.43 -5.95
CA THR A 48 6.67 6.79 -6.71
C THR A 48 7.22 8.12 -6.22
N VAL A 49 8.49 8.12 -5.86
CA VAL A 49 9.26 9.32 -5.49
C VAL A 49 9.97 9.83 -6.74
N THR A 50 9.66 11.06 -7.13
CA THR A 50 10.38 11.74 -8.20
C THR A 50 11.50 12.57 -7.59
N ILE A 51 12.73 12.37 -8.06
CA ILE A 51 13.91 13.11 -7.63
C ILE A 51 14.37 13.96 -8.81
N THR A 52 14.35 15.27 -8.65
CA THR A 52 14.87 16.22 -9.62
C THR A 52 16.15 16.84 -9.10
N GLY A 53 17.17 16.94 -9.93
CA GLY A 53 18.44 17.57 -9.55
C GLY A 53 19.15 18.18 -10.75
N THR A 54 20.23 18.90 -10.47
CA THR A 54 21.08 19.50 -11.49
C THR A 54 22.50 19.04 -11.26
N SER A 55 23.16 18.55 -12.31
CA SER A 55 24.57 18.17 -12.30
C SER A 55 25.37 19.08 -13.24
N ASN A 56 26.68 18.89 -13.30
CA ASN A 56 27.54 19.56 -14.27
C ASN A 56 27.19 19.22 -15.74
N GLN A 57 26.34 18.20 -15.97
CA GLN A 57 25.81 17.80 -17.28
C GLN A 57 24.37 18.31 -17.55
N GLY A 58 23.80 19.11 -16.65
CA GLY A 58 22.45 19.66 -16.76
C GLY A 58 21.43 19.04 -15.79
N ALA A 59 20.16 19.39 -15.99
CA ALA A 59 19.05 18.90 -15.17
C ALA A 59 18.78 17.41 -15.43
N PHE A 60 18.52 16.66 -14.36
CA PHE A 60 18.12 15.26 -14.42
C PHE A 60 16.87 15.02 -13.56
N THR A 61 16.09 14.02 -13.96
CA THR A 61 14.93 13.52 -13.21
C THR A 61 15.04 12.02 -13.10
N GLY A 62 15.01 11.51 -11.87
CA GLY A 62 14.93 10.08 -11.56
C GLY A 62 13.59 9.76 -10.90
N THR A 63 13.15 8.51 -11.03
CA THR A 63 11.97 7.98 -10.35
C THR A 63 12.39 6.76 -9.52
N GLY A 64 12.05 6.76 -8.24
CA GLY A 64 12.24 5.64 -7.33
C GLY A 64 10.91 5.10 -6.79
N GLN A 65 10.89 3.82 -6.45
CA GLN A 65 9.79 3.18 -5.72
C GLN A 65 10.30 2.70 -4.37
N ILE A 66 9.42 2.68 -3.37
CA ILE A 66 9.71 2.11 -2.06
C ILE A 66 9.61 0.58 -2.20
N SER A 67 10.69 -0.16 -1.90
CA SER A 67 10.79 -1.62 -2.05
C SER A 67 10.60 -2.38 -0.75
#